data_AF-A0AAJ5W5I7-F1
#
_entry.id   AF-A0AAJ5W5I7-F1
#
_cell.length_a   1.000
_cell.length_b   1.000
_cell.length_c   1.000
_cell.angle_alpha   90.00
_cell.angle_beta   90.00
_cell.angle_gamma   90.00
#
_symmetry.space_group_name_H-M   'P 1'
#
loop_
_entity.id
_entity.type
_entity.pdbx_description
1 polymer ?
#
loop_
_entity_poly.entity_id
_entity_poly.type
_entity_poly.pdbx_seq_one_letter_code
_entity_poly.pdbx_strand_id
1 'polypeptide(L)'
;MKNLMFGVLAVGLALSTSAFTNASKLSGDPTEFEYTNINLSAPNSTNPSDYQYLPSAGCSTATSVTCKALWLQPDATTPIVGSNPTGSFTSKSEEGVRILP
;
A
#
# COMPACT_ATOMS: atom_id res chain seq x y z
N MET A 1 -10.34 14.37 -60.33
CA MET A 1 -10.66 12.92 -60.30
C MET A 1 -9.75 12.24 -59.29
N LYS A 2 -10.28 11.24 -58.60
CA LYS A 2 -9.59 10.26 -57.73
C LYS A 2 -9.13 10.80 -56.36
N ASN A 3 -9.34 10.13 -55.23
CA ASN A 3 -10.07 8.91 -54.89
C ASN A 3 -10.29 8.92 -53.36
N LEU A 4 -11.40 8.32 -52.92
CA LEU A 4 -11.56 7.79 -51.56
C LEU A 4 -10.32 6.98 -51.15
N MET A 5 -9.90 7.10 -49.88
CA MET A 5 -9.35 5.96 -49.18
C MET A 5 -9.87 5.89 -47.75
N PHE A 6 -10.45 4.72 -47.50
CA PHE A 6 -10.93 4.19 -46.25
C PHE A 6 -9.80 4.02 -45.23
N GLY A 7 -10.19 4.14 -43.96
CA GLY A 7 -9.75 3.24 -42.91
C GLY A 7 -8.49 3.66 -42.17
N VAL A 8 -8.62 3.81 -40.85
CA VAL A 8 -8.10 2.83 -39.87
C VAL A 8 -8.76 3.17 -38.53
N LEU A 9 -9.61 2.26 -38.05
CA LEU A 9 -9.98 2.19 -36.64
C LEU A 9 -8.74 1.70 -35.89
N ALA A 10 -7.99 2.59 -35.27
CA ALA A 10 -6.99 2.22 -34.28
C ALA A 10 -7.63 2.38 -32.91
N VAL A 11 -8.20 1.29 -32.38
CA VAL A 11 -8.52 1.17 -30.96
C VAL A 11 -7.17 1.10 -30.24
N GLY A 12 -6.67 2.26 -29.83
CA GLY A 12 -5.52 2.34 -28.96
C GLY A 12 -5.90 1.77 -27.60
N LEU A 13 -5.50 0.52 -27.34
CA LEU A 13 -5.43 0.02 -25.97
C LEU A 13 -4.45 0.92 -25.22
N ALA A 14 -4.98 1.77 -24.34
CA ALA A 14 -4.17 2.52 -23.39
C ALA A 14 -3.56 1.51 -22.41
N LEU A 15 -2.34 1.05 -22.69
CA LEU A 15 -1.50 0.40 -21.70
C LEU A 15 -1.04 1.51 -20.75
N SER A 16 -1.77 1.66 -19.64
CA SER A 16 -1.35 2.49 -18.53
C SER A 16 -0.07 1.87 -17.93
N THR A 17 1.09 2.27 -18.44
CA THR A 17 2.37 1.99 -17.81
C THR A 17 2.48 2.90 -16.60
N SER A 18 2.14 2.38 -15.41
CA SER A 18 2.59 2.99 -14.17
C SER A 18 4.11 2.92 -14.16
N ALA A 19 4.75 4.06 -14.43
CA ALA A 19 6.19 4.21 -14.37
C ALA A 19 6.67 3.83 -12.97
N PHE A 20 7.43 2.73 -12.87
CA PHE A 20 8.20 2.42 -11.68
C PHE A 20 9.39 3.39 -11.60
N THR A 21 9.19 4.51 -10.93
CA THR A 21 10.29 5.39 -10.53
C THR A 21 11.06 4.71 -9.40
N ASN A 22 12.13 3.98 -9.75
CA ASN A 22 13.13 3.53 -8.79
C ASN A 22 13.95 4.73 -8.30
N ALA A 23 13.36 5.53 -7.41
CA ALA A 23 14.14 6.46 -6.60
C ALA A 23 14.96 5.62 -5.61
N SER A 24 16.28 5.60 -5.78
CA SER A 24 17.19 5.03 -4.79
C SER A 24 17.09 5.88 -3.54
N LYS A 25 16.28 5.46 -2.55
CA LYS A 25 16.14 6.18 -1.29
C LYS A 25 17.44 6.07 -0.51
N LEU A 26 17.98 7.22 -0.10
CA LEU A 26 19.17 7.28 0.74
C LEU A 26 18.78 6.79 2.14
N SER A 27 19.63 5.99 2.79
CA SER A 27 19.38 5.59 4.17
C SER A 27 19.30 6.84 5.05
N GLY A 28 18.12 7.12 5.61
CA GLY A 28 17.82 8.34 6.38
C GLY A 28 16.65 9.17 5.83
N ASP A 29 16.19 8.89 4.61
CA ASP A 29 14.94 9.48 4.12
C ASP A 29 13.73 8.78 4.74
N PRO A 30 12.74 9.55 5.26
CA PRO A 30 11.55 8.96 5.82
C PRO A 30 10.81 8.14 4.76
N THR A 31 10.42 6.92 5.15
CA THR A 31 9.88 5.93 4.22
C THR A 31 8.60 5.34 4.75
N GLU A 32 7.60 5.26 3.87
CA GLU A 32 6.33 4.63 4.21
C GLU A 32 6.45 3.11 4.13
N PHE A 33 6.02 2.46 5.21
CA PHE A 33 5.87 1.03 5.28
C PHE A 33 4.42 0.69 5.66
N GLU A 34 3.95 -0.42 5.12
CA GLU A 34 2.63 -0.94 5.43
C GLU A 34 2.70 -1.86 6.66
N TYR A 35 1.82 -1.62 7.62
CA TYR A 35 1.67 -2.42 8.83
C TYR A 35 0.27 -2.98 8.92
N THR A 36 0.15 -4.17 9.51
CA THR A 36 -1.12 -4.85 9.71
C THR A 36 -1.68 -4.54 11.10
N ASN A 37 -2.96 -4.19 11.17
CA ASN A 37 -3.66 -4.04 12.44
C ASN A 37 -3.83 -5.41 13.11
N ILE A 38 -3.34 -5.52 14.35
CA ILE A 38 -3.42 -6.72 15.16
C ILE A 38 -4.51 -6.63 16.24
N ASN A 39 -5.10 -5.44 16.42
CA ASN A 39 -6.13 -5.19 17.43
C ASN A 39 -7.53 -5.12 16.79
N LEU A 40 -8.19 -6.29 16.74
CA LEU A 40 -9.55 -6.41 16.18
C LEU A 40 -10.62 -5.64 16.97
N SER A 41 -10.34 -5.26 18.22
CA SER A 41 -11.25 -4.45 19.04
C SER A 41 -11.16 -2.95 18.71
N ALA A 42 -10.13 -2.53 17.98
CA ALA A 42 -9.91 -1.14 17.58
C ALA A 42 -9.80 -1.03 16.04
N PRO A 43 -10.92 -1.26 15.31
CA PRO A 43 -10.92 -1.40 13.85
C PRO A 43 -10.51 -0.13 13.09
N ASN A 44 -10.44 1.02 13.74
CA ASN A 44 -10.02 2.28 13.12
C ASN A 44 -8.90 2.95 13.92
N SER A 45 -8.10 2.15 14.63
CA SER A 45 -7.01 2.69 15.43
C SER A 45 -5.97 3.40 14.57
N THR A 46 -5.43 4.49 15.09
CA THR A 46 -4.24 5.16 14.59
C THR A 46 -3.09 5.08 15.60
N ASN A 47 -3.21 4.21 16.61
CA ASN A 47 -2.19 4.01 17.62
C ASN A 47 -1.17 2.96 17.14
N PRO A 48 0.14 3.24 17.12
CA PRO A 48 1.15 2.30 16.62
C PRO A 48 1.17 0.96 17.36
N SER A 49 0.78 0.92 18.64
CA SER A 49 0.74 -0.34 19.41
C SER A 49 -0.25 -1.37 18.85
N ASP A 50 -1.24 -0.91 18.07
CA ASP A 50 -2.26 -1.76 17.46
C ASP A 50 -1.82 -2.34 16.12
N TYR A 51 -0.59 -2.05 15.66
CA TYR A 51 -0.08 -2.45 14.35
C TYR A 51 1.25 -3.21 14.46
N GLN A 52 1.48 -4.17 13.56
CA GLN A 52 2.75 -4.88 13.41
C GLN A 52 3.17 -5.01 11.95
N TYR A 53 4.48 -5.00 11.72
CA TYR A 53 5.03 -5.23 10.38
C TYR A 53 4.90 -6.71 10.04
N LEU A 54 3.98 -7.05 9.15
CA LEU A 54 3.65 -8.42 8.76
C LEU A 54 3.46 -8.47 7.23
N PRO A 55 4.55 -8.50 6.45
CA PRO A 55 4.48 -8.41 4.99
C PRO A 55 3.74 -9.58 4.33
N SER A 56 3.60 -10.71 5.02
CA SER A 56 2.89 -11.91 4.56
C SER A 56 1.46 -12.01 5.08
N ALA A 57 0.98 -11.07 5.91
CA ALA A 57 -0.40 -11.10 6.39
C ALA A 57 -1.34 -10.64 5.28
N GLY A 58 -2.41 -11.42 5.07
CA GLY A 58 -3.49 -11.08 4.16
C GLY A 58 -4.59 -10.28 4.85
N CYS A 59 -5.48 -9.72 4.05
CA CYS A 59 -6.73 -9.12 4.50
C CYS A 59 -7.89 -9.79 3.79
N SER A 60 -8.93 -10.15 4.55
CA SER A 60 -10.20 -10.58 3.98
C SER A 60 -11.11 -9.38 3.77
N THR A 61 -12.06 -9.49 2.83
CA THR A 61 -13.03 -8.43 2.58
C THR A 61 -14.06 -8.35 3.71
N ALA A 62 -13.83 -7.45 4.66
CA ALA A 62 -14.83 -6.99 5.62
C ALA A 62 -14.89 -5.46 5.55
N THR A 63 -16.07 -4.93 5.25
CA THR A 63 -16.25 -3.48 5.16
C THR A 63 -16.18 -2.88 6.56
N SER A 64 -15.36 -1.83 6.75
CA SER A 64 -15.26 -0.99 7.95
C SER A 64 -14.22 -1.36 9.03
N VAL A 65 -13.28 -2.27 8.77
CA VAL A 65 -12.12 -2.53 9.65
C VAL A 65 -10.84 -2.18 8.92
N THR A 66 -9.95 -1.39 9.51
CA THR A 66 -8.61 -1.12 9.00
C THR A 66 -7.78 -2.38 9.19
N CYS A 67 -7.49 -3.08 8.10
CA CYS A 67 -6.62 -4.25 8.13
C CYS A 67 -5.15 -3.84 8.02
N LYS A 68 -4.85 -2.88 7.15
CA LYS A 68 -3.50 -2.34 6.98
C LYS A 68 -3.48 -0.83 6.93
N ALA A 69 -2.39 -0.25 7.41
CA ALA A 69 -2.15 1.18 7.39
C ALA A 69 -0.70 1.48 7.00
N LEU A 70 -0.51 2.63 6.34
CA LEU A 70 0.80 3.17 6.01
C LEU A 70 1.31 4.02 7.16
N TRP A 71 2.59 3.82 7.49
CA TRP A 71 3.30 4.56 8.51
C TRP A 71 4.60 5.10 7.94
N LEU A 72 4.81 6.41 8.08
CA LEU A 72 6.04 7.07 7.69
C LEU A 72 7.11 6.85 8.77
N GLN A 73 8.01 5.89 8.54
CA GLN A 73 9.14 5.63 9.42
C GLN A 73 10.23 6.70 9.25
N PRO A 74 11.02 7.01 10.30
CA PRO A 74 12.06 8.03 10.24
C PRO A 74 13.23 7.68 9.33
N ASP A 75 13.41 6.39 9.01
CA ASP A 75 14.44 5.91 8.12
C ASP A 75 13.89 4.88 7.10
N ALA A 76 14.69 4.62 6.07
CA ALA A 76 14.36 3.72 4.97
C ALA A 76 14.64 2.23 5.27
N THR A 77 15.00 1.89 6.52
CA THR A 77 15.30 0.51 6.90
C THR A 77 13.99 -0.28 6.91
N THR A 78 14.00 -1.43 6.26
CA THR A 78 12.85 -2.33 6.30
C THR A 78 12.58 -2.76 7.75
N PRO A 79 11.35 -2.59 8.27
CA PRO A 79 11.03 -2.96 9.64
C PRO A 79 11.21 -4.46 9.90
N ILE A 80 11.42 -4.81 11.16
CA ILE A 80 11.54 -6.21 11.59
C ILE A 80 10.14 -6.81 11.66
N VAL A 81 9.96 -8.05 11.19
CA VAL A 81 8.66 -8.73 11.27
C VAL A 81 8.20 -8.80 12.74
N GLY A 82 6.96 -8.35 12.99
CA GLY A 82 6.37 -8.27 14.32
C GLY A 82 6.66 -6.97 15.08
N SER A 83 7.51 -6.07 14.57
CA SER A 83 7.75 -4.77 15.20
C SER A 83 6.55 -3.84 15.01
N ASN A 84 6.29 -3.00 16.01
CA ASN A 84 5.34 -1.90 15.86
C ASN A 84 5.93 -0.78 14.98
N PRO A 85 5.10 0.06 14.34
CA PRO A 85 5.56 1.31 13.76
C PRO A 85 6.22 2.20 14.83
N THR A 86 7.29 2.89 14.45
CA THR A 86 7.94 3.91 15.30
C THR A 86 7.71 5.33 14.82
N GLY A 87 7.31 5.47 13.56
CA GLY A 87 6.98 6.75 12.93
C GLY A 87 5.52 7.16 13.06
N SER A 88 5.08 8.01 12.14
CA SER A 88 3.74 8.62 12.15
C SER A 88 2.76 7.86 11.27
N PHE A 89 1.50 7.77 11.71
CA PHE A 89 0.41 7.26 10.88
C PHE A 89 0.21 8.18 9.67
N THR A 90 0.17 7.62 8.47
CA THR A 90 -0.18 8.37 7.25
C THR A 90 -1.65 8.17 6.91
N SER A 91 -2.02 6.92 6.61
CA SER A 91 -3.33 6.60 6.04
C SER A 91 -3.67 5.13 6.22
N LYS A 92 -4.95 4.81 6.06
CA LYS A 92 -5.40 3.43 5.89
C LYS A 92 -5.02 2.97 4.48
N SER A 93 -4.46 1.78 4.37
CA SER A 93 -4.07 1.16 3.10
C SER A 93 -5.12 0.17 2.62
N GLU A 94 -5.55 -0.70 3.53
CA GLU A 94 -6.46 -1.80 3.22
C GLU A 94 -7.50 -1.98 4.33
N GLU A 95 -8.76 -2.12 3.93
CA GLU A 95 -9.86 -2.44 4.84
C GLU A 95 -10.19 -3.94 4.77
N GLY A 96 -10.36 -4.58 5.92
CA GLY A 96 -10.60 -6.00 6.02
C GLY A 96 -10.38 -6.59 7.41
N VAL A 97 -10.52 -7.91 7.51
CA VAL A 97 -10.06 -8.66 8.69
C VAL A 97 -8.72 -9.32 8.38
N ARG A 98 -7.77 -9.23 9.30
CA ARG A 98 -6.46 -9.87 9.19
C ARG A 98 -6.59 -11.38 8.99
N ILE A 99 -5.90 -11.90 7.97
CA ILE A 99 -5.67 -13.32 7.75
C ILE A 99 -4.21 -13.61 8.14
N LEU A 100 -4.04 -14.40 9.18
CA LEU A 100 -2.74 -14.93 9.58
C LEU A 100 -2.33 -16.08 8.62
N PRO A 101 -1.05 -16.18 8.24
CA PRO A 101 -0.52 -17.42 7.68
C PRO A 101 -0.60 -18.58 8.69
#